data_AF-A0A6B3MBL3-F1
#
_entry.id   AF-A0A6B3MBL3-F1
#
_cell.length_a   1.000
_cell.length_b   1.000
_cell.length_c   1.000
_cell.angle_alpha   90.00
_cell.angle_beta   90.00
_cell.angle_gamma   90.00
#
_symmetry.space_group_name_H-M   'P 1'
#
loop_
_entity.id
_entity.type
_entity.pdbx_description
1 polymer ?
#
loop_
_entity_poly.entity_id
_entity_poly.type
_entity_poly.pdbx_seq_one_letter_code
_entity_poly.pdbx_strand_id
1 'polypeptide(L)'
;MIDLLQAIVRTILEPLLPLPMPLRLLVFILILMPVFSWLTWRAFPWLLTQLSQLIFIGVEVIAKSLLLLEYFFSKKSRIHGSQLPESVYLIGDLLGAIVVFFYKTKQQFKKALDYILKKNKRWMPHARWFVVTAILLPFIWFVRPSIEETQLGKLFSSGFNFWYSLEAWAMTGKWRPYPLSLSPEQFIRNYFSTINQGDYKKAWNLLSDHYKSNKSDYNSYLKWWRDQVKQVNIDQIKLISKNNKSAIVEVHLQFLMRPNGRFTKPEIVHYELVWDSQKDTWVFYGGESVQ
;
A
#
# COMPACT_ATOMS: atom_id res chain seq x y z
N MET A 1 5.77 -14.95 16.28
CA MET A 1 6.70 -14.07 15.54
C MET A 1 6.17 -12.64 15.46
N ILE A 2 4.90 -12.43 15.08
CA ILE A 2 4.27 -11.10 15.01
C ILE A 2 4.26 -10.41 16.39
N ASP A 3 3.93 -11.13 17.46
CA ASP A 3 3.87 -10.54 18.82
C ASP A 3 5.25 -10.08 19.32
N LEU A 4 6.30 -10.81 18.97
CA LEU A 4 7.68 -10.44 19.31
C LEU A 4 8.11 -9.18 18.56
N LEU A 5 7.79 -9.09 17.26
CA LEU A 5 8.04 -7.90 16.45
C LEU A 5 7.28 -6.70 17.03
N GLN A 6 6.01 -6.90 17.40
CA GLN A 6 5.19 -5.86 18.01
C GLN A 6 5.78 -5.39 19.34
N ALA A 7 6.22 -6.30 20.21
CA ALA A 7 6.85 -5.97 21.47
C ALA A 7 8.11 -5.10 21.26
N ILE A 8 9.00 -5.49 20.34
CA ILE A 8 10.20 -4.71 20.02
C ILE A 8 9.84 -3.30 19.53
N VAL A 9 8.91 -3.23 18.58
CA VAL A 9 8.49 -1.95 17.98
C VAL A 9 7.83 -1.05 19.02
N ARG A 10 7.00 -1.62 19.90
CA ARG A 10 6.36 -0.90 21.01
C ARG A 10 7.39 -0.37 22.01
N THR A 11 8.37 -1.18 22.43
CA THR A 11 9.44 -0.74 23.35
C THR A 11 10.19 0.48 22.82
N ILE A 12 10.35 0.60 21.50
CA ILE A 12 11.02 1.75 20.87
C ILE A 12 10.07 2.97 20.76
N LEU A 13 8.79 2.75 20.44
CA LEU A 13 7.81 3.82 20.18
C LEU A 13 7.19 4.43 21.44
N GLU A 14 6.99 3.64 22.49
CA GLU A 14 6.32 4.06 23.74
C GLU A 14 7.02 5.25 24.43
N PRO A 15 8.36 5.31 24.55
CA PRO A 15 9.07 6.47 25.08
C PRO A 15 8.95 7.73 24.20
N LEU A 16 8.60 7.57 22.92
CA LEU A 16 8.52 8.67 21.94
C LEU A 16 7.11 9.27 21.85
N LEU A 17 6.11 8.64 22.45
CA LEU A 17 4.72 9.14 22.50
C LEU A 17 4.57 10.62 22.94
N PRO A 18 5.34 11.17 23.91
CA PRO A 18 5.20 12.58 24.28
C PRO A 18 5.75 13.56 23.25
N LEU A 19 6.52 13.10 22.25
CA LEU A 19 7.08 13.98 21.22
C LEU A 19 6.05 14.26 20.11
N PRO A 20 6.05 15.48 19.54
CA PRO A 20 5.23 15.77 18.38
C PRO A 20 5.64 14.89 17.20
N MET A 21 4.66 14.54 16.36
CA MET A 21 4.81 13.55 15.29
C MET A 21 6.07 13.66 14.41
N PRO A 22 6.44 14.83 13.85
CA PRO A 22 7.63 14.92 13.01
C PRO A 22 8.92 14.62 13.77
N LEU A 23 9.02 15.00 15.05
CA LEU A 23 10.19 14.73 15.89
C LEU A 23 10.27 13.24 16.26
N ARG A 24 9.13 12.63 16.61
CA ARG A 24 9.06 11.20 16.89
C ARG A 24 9.52 10.36 15.70
N LEU A 25 9.02 10.64 14.50
CA LEU A 25 9.41 9.93 13.28
C LEU A 25 10.89 10.14 12.96
N LEU A 26 11.41 11.35 13.17
CA LEU A 26 12.83 11.65 13.03
C LEU A 26 13.70 10.84 14.00
N VAL A 27 13.34 10.80 15.29
CA VAL A 27 14.07 10.01 16.30
C VAL A 27 14.01 8.52 15.95
N PHE A 28 12.84 8.02 15.56
CA PHE A 28 12.69 6.62 15.15
C PHE A 28 13.58 6.28 13.94
N ILE A 29 13.58 7.13 12.91
CA ILE A 29 14.45 6.96 11.75
C ILE A 29 15.91 6.97 12.20
N LEU A 30 16.34 7.91 13.05
CA LEU A 30 17.71 7.96 13.56
C LEU A 30 18.12 6.69 14.31
N ILE A 31 17.22 6.11 15.12
CA ILE A 31 17.46 4.86 15.85
C ILE A 31 17.57 3.67 14.89
N LEU A 32 16.71 3.60 13.88
CA LEU A 32 16.74 2.52 12.90
C LEU A 32 17.84 2.67 11.87
N MET A 33 18.34 3.88 11.63
CA MET A 33 19.26 4.17 10.54
C MET A 33 20.55 3.35 10.58
N PRO A 34 21.20 3.07 11.73
CA PRO A 34 22.36 2.16 11.78
C PRO A 34 22.00 0.74 11.32
N VAL A 35 20.86 0.22 11.78
CA VAL A 35 20.37 -1.12 11.43
C VAL A 35 19.98 -1.18 9.95
N PHE A 36 19.22 -0.19 9.50
CA PHE A 36 18.73 -0.10 8.13
C PHE A 36 19.87 0.15 7.15
N SER A 37 20.85 0.98 7.51
CA SER A 37 22.08 1.18 6.74
C SER A 37 22.86 -0.12 6.62
N TRP A 38 23.07 -0.85 7.71
CA TRP A 38 23.74 -2.15 7.64
C TRP A 38 22.96 -3.14 6.76
N LEU A 39 21.63 -3.18 6.90
CA LEU A 39 20.77 -4.11 6.17
C LEU A 39 20.71 -3.78 4.67
N THR A 40 20.51 -2.52 4.31
CA THR A 40 20.43 -2.07 2.91
C THR A 40 21.77 -2.11 2.19
N TRP A 41 22.87 -1.79 2.86
CA TRP A 41 24.17 -1.66 2.20
C TRP A 41 25.03 -2.92 2.28
N ARG A 42 24.81 -3.79 3.26
CA ARG A 42 25.62 -5.00 3.45
C ARG A 42 24.81 -6.28 3.30
N ALA A 43 23.68 -6.39 3.99
CA ALA A 43 22.88 -7.60 3.93
C ALA A 43 22.18 -7.74 2.57
N PHE A 44 21.61 -6.67 2.02
CA PHE A 44 20.86 -6.74 0.76
C PHE A 44 21.75 -7.09 -0.45
N PRO A 45 22.91 -6.45 -0.70
CA PRO A 45 23.77 -6.86 -1.81
C PRO A 45 24.30 -8.28 -1.62
N TRP A 46 24.65 -8.66 -0.40
CA TRP A 46 25.04 -10.04 -0.09
C TRP A 46 23.92 -11.03 -0.38
N LEU A 47 22.69 -10.76 0.07
CA LEU A 47 21.53 -11.63 -0.15
C LEU A 47 21.20 -11.69 -1.64
N LEU A 48 21.28 -10.57 -2.36
CA LEU A 48 21.15 -10.52 -3.81
C LEU A 48 22.21 -11.38 -4.51
N THR A 49 23.45 -11.39 -4.01
CA THR A 49 24.49 -12.29 -4.55
C THR A 49 24.09 -13.75 -4.37
N GLN A 50 23.61 -14.13 -3.18
CA GLN A 50 23.22 -15.51 -2.87
C GLN A 50 22.00 -15.96 -3.71
N LEU A 51 20.97 -15.12 -3.80
CA LEU A 51 19.81 -15.37 -4.64
C LEU A 51 20.19 -15.52 -6.11
N SER A 52 21.05 -14.64 -6.61
CA SER A 52 21.52 -14.74 -7.99
C SER A 52 22.26 -16.06 -8.23
N GLN A 53 23.11 -16.50 -7.29
CA GLN A 53 23.85 -17.76 -7.41
C GLN A 53 22.89 -18.96 -7.46
N LEU A 54 21.86 -18.98 -6.62
CA LEU A 54 20.83 -20.01 -6.63
C LEU A 54 20.07 -20.05 -7.97
N ILE A 55 19.69 -18.88 -8.50
CA ILE A 55 19.01 -18.78 -9.80
C ILE A 55 19.91 -19.33 -10.91
N PHE A 56 21.19 -18.94 -10.95
CA PHE A 56 22.12 -19.43 -11.97
C PHE A 56 22.37 -20.94 -11.86
N ILE A 57 22.46 -21.50 -10.65
CA ILE A 57 22.58 -22.96 -10.45
C ILE A 57 21.31 -23.66 -10.98
N GLY A 58 20.13 -23.13 -10.65
CA GLY A 58 18.86 -23.69 -11.14
C GLY A 58 18.78 -23.70 -12.66
N VAL A 59 19.14 -22.58 -13.30
CA VAL A 59 19.18 -22.47 -14.77
C VAL A 59 20.18 -23.45 -15.38
N GLU A 60 21.37 -23.61 -14.79
CA GLU A 60 22.40 -24.54 -15.26
C GLU A 60 21.93 -26.00 -15.18
N VAL A 61 21.28 -26.38 -14.07
CA VAL A 61 20.69 -27.72 -13.90
C VAL A 61 19.62 -27.97 -14.96
N ILE A 62 18.69 -27.03 -15.16
CA ILE A 62 17.63 -27.15 -16.17
C ILE A 62 18.23 -27.32 -17.56
N ALA A 63 19.20 -26.49 -17.94
CA ALA A 63 19.81 -26.56 -19.25
C ALA A 63 20.56 -27.89 -19.48
N LYS A 64 21.31 -28.37 -18.49
CA LYS A 64 21.98 -29.68 -18.55
C LYS A 64 20.99 -30.83 -18.64
N SER A 65 19.88 -30.76 -17.90
CA SER A 65 18.80 -31.75 -17.99
C SER A 65 18.16 -31.78 -19.37
N LEU A 66 17.94 -30.62 -20.00
CA LEU A 66 17.40 -30.53 -21.36
C LEU A 66 18.38 -31.10 -22.41
N LEU A 67 19.67 -30.77 -22.31
CA LEU A 67 20.71 -31.34 -23.18
C LEU A 67 20.84 -32.86 -23.01
N LEU A 68 20.69 -33.36 -21.78
CA LEU A 68 20.70 -34.79 -21.50
C LEU A 68 19.48 -35.48 -22.16
N LEU A 69 18.29 -34.88 -22.09
CA LEU A 69 17.11 -35.39 -22.80
C LEU A 69 17.34 -35.42 -24.31
N GLU A 70 17.87 -34.35 -24.90
CA GLU A 70 18.23 -34.30 -26.32
C GLU A 70 19.21 -35.42 -26.69
N TYR A 71 20.21 -35.67 -25.85
CA TYR A 71 21.16 -36.77 -26.04
C TYR A 71 20.47 -38.14 -26.03
N PHE A 72 19.52 -38.38 -25.13
CA PHE A 72 18.77 -39.64 -25.10
C PHE A 72 17.88 -39.82 -26.33
N PHE A 73 17.18 -38.76 -26.76
CA PHE A 73 16.37 -38.80 -27.98
C PHE A 73 17.22 -39.08 -29.22
N SER A 74 18.34 -38.37 -29.36
CA SER A 74 19.25 -38.56 -30.50
C SER A 74 19.92 -39.93 -30.51
N LYS A 75 20.31 -40.45 -29.35
CA LYS A 75 20.84 -41.82 -29.23
C LYS A 75 19.80 -42.86 -29.65
N LYS A 76 18.54 -42.72 -29.23
CA LYS A 76 17.46 -43.67 -29.58
C LYS A 76 17.16 -43.67 -31.08
N SER A 77 17.10 -42.50 -31.72
CA SER A 77 16.89 -42.38 -33.17
C SER A 77 18.04 -42.97 -33.98
N ARG A 78 19.30 -42.77 -33.56
CA ARG A 78 20.48 -43.36 -34.23
C ARG A 78 20.47 -44.88 -34.20
N ILE A 79 20.03 -45.50 -33.10
CA ILE A 79 19.90 -46.96 -33.00
C ILE A 79 18.86 -47.51 -33.99
N HIS A 80 17.83 -46.73 -34.32
CA HIS A 80 16.81 -47.11 -35.29
C HIS A 80 17.17 -46.75 -36.75
N GLY A 81 18.40 -46.28 -37.01
CA GLY A 81 18.87 -45.92 -38.36
C GLY A 81 18.18 -44.69 -38.97
N SER A 82 17.38 -43.96 -38.21
CA SER A 82 16.67 -42.77 -38.69
C SER A 82 17.60 -41.55 -38.67
N GLN A 83 17.56 -40.74 -39.73
CA GLN A 83 18.20 -39.43 -39.72
C GLN A 83 17.50 -38.50 -38.74
N LEU A 84 18.29 -37.72 -38.01
CA LEU A 84 17.79 -36.76 -37.03
C LEU A 84 17.13 -35.58 -37.75
N PRO A 85 15.94 -35.12 -37.30
CA PRO A 85 15.37 -33.89 -37.79
C PRO A 85 16.30 -32.71 -37.54
N GLU A 86 16.42 -31.81 -38.52
CA GLU A 86 17.27 -30.60 -38.44
C GLU A 86 16.89 -29.71 -37.24
N SER A 87 15.62 -29.76 -36.82
CA SER A 87 15.12 -29.06 -35.63
C SER A 87 15.81 -29.48 -34.33
N VAL A 88 16.30 -30.72 -34.21
CA VAL A 88 17.00 -31.18 -33.01
C VAL A 88 18.34 -30.45 -32.85
N TYR A 89 19.07 -30.27 -33.95
CA TYR A 89 20.33 -29.53 -33.95
C TYR A 89 20.13 -28.05 -33.63
N LEU A 90 19.08 -27.43 -34.18
CA LEU A 90 18.72 -26.04 -33.86
C LEU A 90 18.39 -25.86 -32.37
N ILE A 91 17.70 -26.82 -31.77
CA ILE A 91 17.39 -26.81 -30.33
C ILE A 91 18.66 -26.94 -29.49
N GLY A 92 19.57 -27.86 -29.85
CA GLY A 92 20.84 -28.04 -29.16
C GLY A 92 21.72 -26.80 -29.19
N ASP A 93 21.85 -26.16 -30.36
CA ASP A 93 22.61 -24.91 -30.50
C ASP A 93 21.99 -23.76 -29.71
N LEU A 94 20.66 -23.65 -29.72
CA LEU A 94 19.94 -22.63 -28.96
C LEU A 94 20.14 -22.84 -27.44
N LEU A 95 20.02 -24.08 -26.94
CA LEU A 95 20.29 -24.41 -25.54
C LEU A 95 21.75 -24.12 -25.16
N GLY A 96 22.70 -24.45 -26.04
CA GLY A 96 24.11 -24.12 -25.87
C GLY A 96 24.34 -22.61 -25.77
N ALA A 97 23.75 -21.83 -26.66
CA ALA A 97 23.83 -20.37 -26.66
C ALA A 97 23.24 -19.76 -25.38
N ILE A 98 22.11 -20.29 -24.89
CA ILE A 98 21.50 -19.90 -23.62
C ILE A 98 22.48 -20.13 -22.46
N VAL A 99 23.09 -21.32 -22.37
CA VAL A 99 24.05 -21.63 -21.29
C VAL A 99 25.25 -20.66 -21.32
N VAL A 100 25.81 -20.40 -22.50
CA VAL A 100 26.93 -19.46 -22.67
C VAL A 100 26.53 -18.04 -22.27
N PHE A 101 25.33 -17.59 -22.66
CA PHE A 101 24.80 -16.28 -22.28
C PHE A 101 24.65 -16.14 -20.76
N PHE A 102 24.08 -17.15 -20.09
CA PHE A 102 23.94 -17.14 -18.64
C PHE A 102 25.30 -17.17 -17.92
N TYR A 103 26.26 -17.95 -18.42
CA TYR A 103 27.62 -17.97 -17.88
C TYR A 103 28.29 -16.59 -17.96
N LYS A 104 28.19 -15.92 -19.11
CA LYS A 104 28.75 -14.58 -19.33
C LYS A 104 28.06 -13.53 -18.45
N THR A 105 26.73 -13.61 -18.32
CA THR A 105 25.94 -12.72 -17.46
C THR A 105 26.28 -12.91 -15.98
N LYS A 106 26.41 -14.16 -15.52
CA LYS A 106 26.87 -14.51 -14.16
C LYS A 106 28.24 -13.88 -13.87
N GLN A 107 29.16 -13.97 -14.81
CA GLN A 107 30.51 -13.42 -14.65
C GLN A 107 30.50 -11.88 -14.57
N GLN A 108 29.74 -11.20 -15.44
CA GLN A 108 29.61 -9.74 -15.40
C GLN A 108 28.93 -9.25 -14.13
N PHE A 109 27.84 -9.91 -13.73
CA PHE A 109 27.12 -9.60 -12.51
C PHE A 109 28.00 -9.77 -11.27
N LYS A 110 28.78 -10.87 -11.19
CA LYS A 110 29.75 -11.08 -10.11
C LYS A 110 30.81 -9.99 -10.08
N LYS A 111 31.39 -9.60 -11.23
CA LYS A 111 32.36 -8.48 -11.30
C LYS A 111 31.76 -7.17 -10.82
N ALA A 112 30.53 -6.85 -11.23
CA ALA A 112 29.84 -5.63 -10.80
C ALA A 112 29.58 -5.64 -9.29
N LEU A 113 29.10 -6.75 -8.74
CA LEU A 113 28.87 -6.90 -7.30
C LEU A 113 30.16 -6.84 -6.49
N ASP A 114 31.22 -7.53 -6.93
CA ASP A 114 32.53 -7.49 -6.27
C ASP A 114 33.11 -6.07 -6.31
N TYR A 115 32.93 -5.34 -7.41
CA TYR A 115 33.31 -3.94 -7.50
C TYR A 115 32.54 -3.08 -6.50
N ILE A 116 31.21 -3.23 -6.41
CA ILE A 116 30.36 -2.52 -5.46
C ILE A 116 30.80 -2.85 -4.03
N LEU A 117 30.92 -4.13 -3.67
CA LEU A 117 31.30 -4.58 -2.33
C LEU A 117 32.72 -4.15 -1.93
N LYS A 118 33.69 -4.24 -2.85
CA LYS A 118 35.10 -3.88 -2.59
C LYS A 118 35.29 -2.37 -2.47
N LYS A 119 34.60 -1.58 -3.31
CA LYS A 119 34.63 -0.11 -3.26
C LYS A 119 33.81 0.44 -2.08
N ASN A 120 32.76 -0.25 -1.66
CA ASN A 120 31.83 0.21 -0.63
C ASN A 120 32.26 -0.02 0.83
N LYS A 121 33.53 -0.38 1.12
CA LYS A 121 34.05 -0.32 2.50
C LYS A 121 33.88 1.08 3.15
N ARG A 122 33.62 2.14 2.36
CA ARG A 122 33.43 3.53 2.82
C ARG A 122 32.00 4.07 2.73
N TRP A 123 31.01 3.29 2.29
CA TRP A 123 29.63 3.76 2.19
C TRP A 123 28.90 3.61 3.53
N MET A 124 29.40 4.29 4.55
CA MET A 124 28.50 4.76 5.60
C MET A 124 27.79 5.99 5.03
N PRO A 125 26.46 6.16 5.22
CA PRO A 125 25.82 7.43 4.92
C PRO A 125 26.63 8.50 5.65
N HIS A 126 27.25 9.41 4.88
CA HIS A 126 28.03 10.48 5.47
C HIS A 126 27.16 11.22 6.48
N ALA A 127 27.76 11.72 7.58
CA ALA A 127 27.07 12.56 8.58
C ALA A 127 26.16 13.62 7.93
N ARG A 128 26.52 14.13 6.75
CA ARG A 128 25.74 15.06 5.93
C ARG A 128 24.36 14.56 5.54
N TRP A 129 24.19 13.28 5.21
CA TRP A 129 22.88 12.70 4.93
C TRP A 129 21.96 12.71 6.15
N PHE A 130 22.51 12.53 7.36
CA PHE A 130 21.74 12.65 8.59
C PHE A 130 21.23 14.08 8.80
N VAL A 131 22.07 15.08 8.52
CA VAL A 131 21.67 16.49 8.62
C VAL A 131 20.58 16.82 7.61
N VAL A 132 20.73 16.35 6.36
CA VAL A 132 19.75 16.58 5.30
C VAL A 132 18.40 15.93 5.63
N THR A 133 18.38 14.67 6.06
CA THR A 133 17.12 14.01 6.44
C THR A 133 16.51 14.65 7.67
N ALA A 134 17.31 15.03 8.67
CA ALA A 134 16.82 15.69 9.88
C ALA A 134 16.19 17.06 9.60
N ILE A 135 16.65 17.79 8.58
CA ILE A 135 16.09 19.09 8.19
C ILE A 135 14.88 18.93 7.26
N LEU A 136 14.97 18.05 6.26
CA LEU A 136 13.92 17.90 5.25
C LEU A 136 12.64 17.30 5.83
N LEU A 137 12.73 16.37 6.78
CA LEU A 137 11.54 15.70 7.32
C LEU A 137 10.59 16.64 8.05
N PRO A 138 11.06 17.47 9.01
CA PRO A 138 10.23 18.50 9.62
C PRO A 138 9.73 19.50 8.60
N PHE A 139 10.56 19.92 7.64
CA PHE A 139 10.16 20.87 6.61
C PHE A 139 9.00 20.32 5.76
N ILE A 140 9.11 19.07 5.28
CA ILE A 140 8.06 18.39 4.51
C ILE A 140 6.77 18.28 5.34
N TRP A 141 6.88 18.01 6.64
CA TRP A 141 5.73 17.99 7.54
C TRP A 141 4.99 19.33 7.57
N PHE A 142 5.72 20.44 7.69
CA PHE A 142 5.16 21.78 7.73
C PHE A 142 4.58 22.24 6.38
N VAL A 143 5.22 21.88 5.27
CA VAL A 143 4.79 22.30 3.92
C VAL A 143 3.70 21.37 3.36
N ARG A 144 3.44 20.21 3.99
CA ARG A 144 2.42 19.23 3.58
C ARG A 144 1.07 19.86 3.20
N PRO A 145 0.45 20.74 4.00
CA PRO A 145 -0.88 21.28 3.68
C PRO A 145 -0.92 22.03 2.35
N SER A 146 0.21 22.61 1.93
CA SER A 146 0.32 23.37 0.68
C SER A 146 0.55 22.50 -0.56
N ILE A 147 0.93 21.23 -0.39
CA ILE A 147 1.37 20.34 -1.49
C ILE A 147 0.42 19.13 -1.66
N GLU A 148 -0.58 18.98 -0.79
CA GLU A 148 -1.44 17.78 -0.69
C GLU A 148 -2.09 17.37 -2.02
N GLU A 149 -2.43 18.31 -2.90
CA GLU A 149 -3.09 18.04 -4.18
C GLU A 149 -2.15 17.50 -5.28
N THR A 150 -0.84 17.67 -5.10
CA THR A 150 0.18 17.20 -6.07
C THR A 150 0.47 15.70 -5.90
N GLN A 151 1.11 15.09 -6.91
CA GLN A 151 1.59 13.70 -6.80
C GLN A 151 2.55 13.51 -5.61
N LEU A 152 3.38 14.52 -5.32
CA LEU A 152 4.28 14.50 -4.16
C LEU A 152 3.48 14.54 -2.84
N GLY A 153 2.45 15.37 -2.75
CA GLY A 153 1.55 15.43 -1.59
C GLY A 153 0.90 14.09 -1.27
N LYS A 154 0.43 13.38 -2.31
CA LYS A 154 -0.14 12.02 -2.20
C LYS A 154 0.88 10.99 -1.73
N LEU A 155 2.12 11.04 -2.23
CA LEU A 155 3.19 10.14 -1.78
C LEU A 155 3.50 10.33 -0.29
N PHE A 156 3.61 11.59 0.14
CA PHE A 156 3.86 11.91 1.54
C PHE A 156 2.69 11.55 2.45
N SER A 157 1.45 11.82 2.04
CA SER A 157 0.27 11.44 2.83
C SER A 157 0.14 9.93 2.97
N SER A 158 0.43 9.14 1.92
CA SER A 158 0.54 7.68 2.02
C SER A 158 1.61 7.24 3.01
N GLY A 159 2.80 7.86 2.97
CA GLY A 159 3.88 7.58 3.92
C GLY A 159 3.50 7.87 5.37
N PHE A 160 2.82 9.00 5.62
CA PHE A 160 2.32 9.33 6.95
C PHE A 160 1.22 8.38 7.40
N ASN A 161 0.23 8.08 6.56
CA ASN A 161 -0.84 7.13 6.89
C ASN A 161 -0.27 5.76 7.26
N PHE A 162 0.75 5.28 6.55
CA PHE A 162 1.48 4.06 6.93
C PHE A 162 2.06 4.17 8.34
N TRP A 163 2.72 5.30 8.66
CA TRP A 163 3.31 5.52 9.98
C TRP A 163 2.27 5.47 11.12
N TYR A 164 1.16 6.17 10.98
CA TYR A 164 0.09 6.12 11.99
C TYR A 164 -0.55 4.75 12.11
N SER A 165 -0.65 4.01 10.99
CA SER A 165 -1.14 2.63 11.00
C SER A 165 -0.18 1.70 11.74
N LEU A 166 1.13 1.91 11.55
CA LEU A 166 2.19 1.19 12.25
C LEU A 166 2.19 1.50 13.74
N GLU A 167 2.03 2.75 14.12
CA GLU A 167 1.92 3.17 15.53
C GLU A 167 0.68 2.56 16.20
N ALA A 168 -0.49 2.66 15.54
CA ALA A 168 -1.73 2.06 16.04
C ALA A 168 -1.59 0.54 16.19
N TRP A 169 -0.94 -0.12 15.23
CA TRP A 169 -0.64 -1.55 15.32
C TRP A 169 0.33 -1.86 16.47
N ALA A 170 1.40 -1.10 16.63
CA ALA A 170 2.38 -1.30 17.70
C ALA A 170 1.71 -1.25 19.08
N MET A 171 0.80 -0.30 19.27
CA MET A 171 0.10 -0.09 20.54
C MET A 171 -1.05 -1.08 20.77
N THR A 172 -1.81 -1.44 19.74
CA THR A 172 -3.07 -2.17 19.88
C THR A 172 -3.06 -3.60 19.34
N GLY A 173 -2.00 -4.00 18.64
CA GLY A 173 -1.87 -5.28 17.92
C GLY A 173 -2.72 -5.37 16.65
N LYS A 174 -3.53 -4.35 16.35
CA LYS A 174 -4.43 -4.34 15.19
C LYS A 174 -3.96 -3.30 14.18
N TRP A 175 -3.67 -3.74 12.96
CA TRP A 175 -3.41 -2.83 11.86
C TRP A 175 -4.68 -2.06 11.51
N ARG A 176 -4.63 -0.73 11.63
CA ARG A 176 -5.75 0.14 11.28
C ARG A 176 -5.23 1.23 10.35
N PRO A 177 -5.70 1.32 9.10
CA PRO A 177 -5.39 2.47 8.27
C PRO A 177 -5.90 3.72 9.00
N TYR A 178 -4.98 4.57 9.45
CA TYR A 178 -5.31 5.89 10.00
C TYR A 178 -5.31 6.87 8.83
N PRO A 179 -6.46 7.41 8.40
CA PRO A 179 -6.47 8.38 7.33
C PRO A 179 -6.36 9.78 7.93
N LEU A 180 -5.22 10.47 7.74
CA LEU A 180 -5.09 11.89 8.10
C LEU A 180 -5.65 12.86 7.05
N SER A 181 -6.60 12.36 6.26
CA SER A 181 -7.56 13.07 5.42
C SER A 181 -8.18 11.99 4.53
N LEU A 182 -9.29 11.38 4.96
CA LEU A 182 -10.11 10.63 3.99
C LEU A 182 -10.43 11.58 2.85
N SER A 183 -10.25 11.16 1.60
CA SER A 183 -10.82 11.94 0.50
C SER A 183 -12.34 12.01 0.70
N PRO A 184 -13.01 13.12 0.33
CA PRO A 184 -14.47 13.24 0.40
C PRO A 184 -15.21 11.99 -0.12
N GLU A 185 -14.73 11.43 -1.22
CA GLU A 185 -15.28 10.24 -1.87
C GLU A 185 -15.08 8.99 -1.00
N GLN A 186 -13.87 8.80 -0.44
CA GLN A 186 -13.58 7.67 0.43
C GLN A 186 -14.34 7.76 1.76
N PHE A 187 -14.53 8.98 2.28
CA PHE A 187 -15.37 9.22 3.45
C PHE A 187 -16.80 8.70 3.22
N ILE A 188 -17.41 9.04 2.07
CA ILE A 188 -18.75 8.58 1.71
C ILE A 188 -18.81 7.06 1.59
N ARG A 189 -17.83 6.43 0.90
CA ARG A 189 -17.75 4.96 0.82
C ARG A 189 -17.72 4.32 2.20
N ASN A 190 -16.89 4.85 3.10
CA ASN A 190 -16.73 4.33 4.44
C ASN A 190 -17.99 4.53 5.28
N TYR A 191 -18.68 5.66 5.15
CA TYR A 191 -19.95 5.91 5.83
C TYR A 191 -20.99 4.85 5.47
N PHE A 192 -21.26 4.63 4.19
CA PHE A 192 -22.26 3.64 3.77
C PHE A 192 -21.81 2.20 4.02
N SER A 193 -20.51 1.91 3.98
CA SER A 193 -19.97 0.63 4.44
C SER A 193 -20.27 0.39 5.93
N THR A 194 -20.12 1.43 6.77
CA THR A 194 -20.44 1.37 8.20
C THR A 194 -21.94 1.16 8.43
N ILE A 195 -22.81 1.80 7.63
CA ILE A 195 -24.26 1.54 7.61
C ILE A 195 -24.55 0.07 7.28
N ASN A 196 -23.95 -0.45 6.20
CA ASN A 196 -24.16 -1.83 5.77
C ASN A 196 -23.67 -2.87 6.79
N GLN A 197 -22.67 -2.52 7.61
CA GLN A 197 -22.18 -3.33 8.73
C GLN A 197 -23.08 -3.25 9.98
N GLY A 198 -24.08 -2.37 9.98
CA GLY A 198 -25.01 -2.17 11.09
C GLY A 198 -24.47 -1.32 12.25
N ASP A 199 -23.32 -0.67 12.09
CA ASP A 199 -22.72 0.20 13.12
C ASP A 199 -23.29 1.63 13.03
N TYR A 200 -24.59 1.74 13.30
CA TYR A 200 -25.35 2.99 13.14
C TYR A 200 -24.88 4.10 14.07
N LYS A 201 -24.38 3.76 15.27
CA LYS A 201 -23.87 4.73 16.23
C LYS A 201 -22.62 5.41 15.71
N LYS A 202 -21.70 4.64 15.11
CA LYS A 202 -20.51 5.18 14.48
C LYS A 202 -20.86 6.04 13.27
N ALA A 203 -21.77 5.58 12.41
CA ALA A 203 -22.23 6.37 11.26
C ALA A 203 -22.90 7.69 11.70
N TRP A 204 -23.74 7.67 12.74
CA TRP A 204 -24.37 8.87 13.29
C TRP A 204 -23.38 9.93 13.77
N ASN A 205 -22.24 9.50 14.34
CA ASN A 205 -21.20 10.42 14.81
C ASN A 205 -20.47 11.16 13.68
N LEU A 206 -20.59 10.66 12.44
CA LEU A 206 -20.06 11.28 11.22
C LEU A 206 -21.02 12.31 10.60
N LEU A 207 -22.18 12.56 11.23
CA LEU A 207 -23.06 13.67 10.87
C LEU A 207 -22.66 14.91 11.69
N SER A 208 -22.68 16.07 11.04
CA SER A 208 -22.51 17.35 11.72
C SER A 208 -23.70 17.66 12.62
N ASP A 209 -23.50 18.54 13.60
CA ASP A 209 -24.59 18.95 14.49
C ASP A 209 -25.67 19.73 13.73
N HIS A 210 -25.29 20.48 12.69
CA HIS A 210 -26.22 21.12 11.75
C HIS A 210 -27.10 20.09 11.01
N TYR A 211 -26.51 19.00 10.52
CA TYR A 211 -27.27 17.95 9.85
C TYR A 211 -28.26 17.28 10.82
N LYS A 212 -27.82 17.02 12.06
CA LYS A 212 -28.65 16.41 13.11
C LYS A 212 -29.79 17.34 13.53
N SER A 213 -29.53 18.64 13.69
CA SER A 213 -30.57 19.59 14.10
C SER A 213 -31.67 19.75 13.06
N ASN A 214 -31.33 19.66 11.77
CA ASN A 214 -32.26 19.97 10.69
C ASN A 214 -33.04 18.75 10.17
N LYS A 215 -32.48 17.54 10.20
CA LYS A 215 -33.04 16.39 9.46
C LYS A 215 -33.71 15.33 10.34
N SER A 216 -33.24 15.07 11.56
CA SER A 216 -33.79 13.98 12.40
C SER A 216 -33.10 13.86 13.75
N ASP A 217 -33.80 13.31 14.75
CA ASP A 217 -33.19 12.76 15.95
C ASP A 217 -32.61 11.34 15.72
N TYR A 218 -31.81 10.85 16.66
CA TYR A 218 -31.14 9.54 16.52
C TYR A 218 -32.12 8.37 16.39
N ASN A 219 -33.31 8.44 17.03
CA ASN A 219 -34.29 7.36 16.93
C ASN A 219 -34.93 7.29 15.54
N SER A 220 -35.28 8.44 14.93
CA SER A 220 -35.79 8.47 13.56
C SER A 220 -34.74 8.01 12.56
N TYR A 221 -33.47 8.38 12.77
CA TYR A 221 -32.35 7.89 11.98
C TYR A 221 -32.20 6.37 12.06
N LEU A 222 -32.26 5.81 13.28
CA LEU A 222 -32.24 4.36 13.47
C LEU A 222 -33.42 3.68 12.79
N LYS A 223 -34.64 4.21 12.96
CA LYS A 223 -35.85 3.67 12.35
C LYS A 223 -35.72 3.57 10.83
N TRP A 224 -35.12 4.57 10.19
CA TRP A 224 -34.85 4.52 8.76
C TRP A 224 -33.78 3.48 8.41
N TRP A 225 -32.56 3.62 8.92
CA TRP A 225 -31.43 2.80 8.51
C TRP A 225 -31.51 1.34 8.95
N ARG A 226 -32.08 1.08 10.13
CA ARG A 226 -32.20 -0.27 10.69
C ARG A 226 -33.44 -0.99 10.17
N ASP A 227 -34.59 -0.31 10.10
CA ASP A 227 -35.87 -0.99 9.87
C ASP A 227 -36.31 -0.94 8.41
N GLN A 228 -35.95 0.12 7.67
CA GLN A 228 -36.36 0.29 6.26
C GLN A 228 -35.28 -0.18 5.30
N VAL A 229 -34.02 0.18 5.55
CA VAL A 229 -32.91 -0.14 4.64
C VAL A 229 -32.23 -1.45 5.04
N LYS A 230 -32.04 -2.36 4.08
CA LYS A 230 -31.28 -3.60 4.25
C LYS A 230 -29.81 -3.38 3.90
N GLN A 231 -29.57 -2.70 2.78
CA GLN A 231 -28.24 -2.46 2.24
C GLN A 231 -28.28 -1.24 1.32
N VAL A 232 -27.20 -0.47 1.32
CA VAL A 232 -26.93 0.61 0.38
C VAL A 232 -25.93 0.09 -0.65
N ASN A 233 -26.27 0.22 -1.93
CA ASN A 233 -25.35 0.03 -3.03
C ASN A 233 -24.92 1.39 -3.59
N ILE A 234 -23.63 1.53 -3.89
CA ILE A 234 -23.08 2.74 -4.50
C ILE A 234 -22.53 2.37 -5.87
N ASP A 235 -23.17 2.90 -6.90
CA ASP A 235 -22.78 2.65 -8.29
C ASP A 235 -21.62 3.55 -8.69
N GLN A 236 -21.70 4.84 -8.34
CA GLN A 236 -20.70 5.84 -8.69
C GLN A 236 -20.54 6.91 -7.60
N ILE A 237 -19.32 7.42 -7.45
CA ILE A 237 -19.02 8.60 -6.65
C ILE A 237 -18.16 9.54 -7.48
N LYS A 238 -18.56 10.80 -7.57
CA LYS A 238 -17.85 11.84 -8.32
C LYS A 238 -17.70 13.09 -7.46
N LEU A 239 -16.46 13.55 -7.29
CA LEU A 239 -16.19 14.83 -6.66
C LEU A 239 -16.58 15.97 -7.60
N ILE A 240 -17.49 16.83 -7.16
CA ILE A 240 -17.92 18.01 -7.93
C ILE A 240 -17.03 19.19 -7.60
N SER A 241 -16.84 19.46 -6.30
CA SER A 241 -16.01 20.56 -5.84
C SER A 241 -15.37 20.22 -4.50
N LYS A 242 -14.20 20.80 -4.24
CA LYS A 242 -13.48 20.66 -2.99
C LYS A 242 -12.70 21.94 -2.70
N ASN A 243 -12.71 22.35 -1.45
CA ASN A 243 -11.74 23.26 -0.87
C ASN A 243 -11.21 22.67 0.46
N ASN A 244 -10.42 23.45 1.20
CA ASN A 244 -9.78 22.96 2.43
C ASN A 244 -10.75 22.68 3.59
N LYS A 245 -12.00 23.15 3.51
CA LYS A 245 -12.99 23.08 4.60
C LYS A 245 -14.32 22.45 4.18
N SER A 246 -14.63 22.40 2.89
CA SER A 246 -15.86 21.83 2.37
C SER A 246 -15.64 21.08 1.06
N ALA A 247 -16.51 20.12 0.78
CA ALA A 247 -16.53 19.39 -0.47
C ALA A 247 -17.99 19.07 -0.86
N ILE A 248 -18.26 19.06 -2.17
CA ILE A 248 -19.52 18.59 -2.73
C ILE A 248 -19.22 17.33 -3.53
N VAL A 249 -19.91 16.25 -3.19
CA VAL A 249 -19.72 14.94 -3.81
C VAL A 249 -21.05 14.43 -4.34
N GLU A 250 -21.08 14.10 -5.62
CA GLU A 250 -22.19 13.40 -6.26
C GLU A 250 -22.07 11.90 -6.02
N VAL A 251 -23.17 11.28 -5.60
CA VAL A 251 -23.23 9.86 -5.29
C VAL A 251 -24.45 9.27 -5.97
N HIS A 252 -24.21 8.20 -6.74
CA HIS A 252 -25.26 7.42 -7.38
C HIS A 252 -25.50 6.19 -6.51
N LEU A 253 -26.70 6.09 -5.96
CA LEU A 253 -27.01 5.12 -4.91
C LEU A 253 -28.33 4.39 -5.17
N GLN A 254 -28.39 3.16 -4.67
CA GLN A 254 -29.59 2.33 -4.68
C GLN A 254 -29.77 1.69 -3.31
N PHE A 255 -31.00 1.69 -2.80
CA PHE A 255 -31.32 1.06 -1.53
C PHE A 255 -32.00 -0.27 -1.76
N LEU A 256 -31.49 -1.33 -1.14
CA LEU A 256 -32.22 -2.57 -0.97
C LEU A 256 -33.13 -2.41 0.26
N MET A 257 -34.44 -2.40 0.04
CA MET A 257 -35.41 -2.17 1.11
C MET A 257 -35.75 -3.49 1.83
N ARG A 258 -35.84 -3.46 3.16
CA ARG A 258 -36.25 -4.64 3.97
C ARG A 258 -37.70 -5.06 3.74
N PRO A 259 -38.70 -4.16 3.72
CA PRO A 259 -40.10 -4.57 3.70
C PRO A 259 -40.52 -5.37 2.46
N ASN A 260 -39.96 -5.03 1.29
CA ASN A 260 -40.31 -5.66 0.01
C ASN A 260 -39.15 -6.45 -0.62
N GLY A 261 -37.93 -6.36 -0.08
CA GLY A 261 -36.74 -7.01 -0.62
C GLY A 261 -36.31 -6.50 -2.00
N ARG A 262 -36.79 -5.33 -2.43
CA ARG A 262 -36.52 -4.77 -3.77
C ARG A 262 -35.55 -3.60 -3.70
N PHE A 263 -34.79 -3.42 -4.78
CA PHE A 263 -33.98 -2.23 -4.98
C PHE A 263 -34.87 -1.04 -5.36
N THR A 264 -34.54 0.14 -4.82
CA THR A 264 -35.12 1.41 -5.27
C THR A 264 -34.60 1.77 -6.66
N LYS A 265 -35.24 2.76 -7.31
CA LYS A 265 -34.65 3.39 -8.48
C LYS A 265 -33.29 4.02 -8.10
N PRO A 266 -32.31 4.05 -9.01
CA PRO A 266 -31.08 4.79 -8.80
C PRO A 266 -31.38 6.24 -8.47
N GLU A 267 -30.79 6.75 -7.40
CA GLU A 267 -30.90 8.13 -6.96
C GLU A 267 -29.53 8.79 -7.06
N ILE A 268 -29.51 10.04 -7.52
CA ILE A 268 -28.31 10.87 -7.57
C ILE A 268 -28.44 11.90 -6.46
N VAL A 269 -27.51 11.88 -5.51
CA VAL A 269 -27.50 12.79 -4.37
C VAL A 269 -26.20 13.58 -4.34
N HIS A 270 -26.31 14.90 -4.18
CA HIS A 270 -25.19 15.78 -3.92
C HIS A 270 -25.05 15.95 -2.42
N TYR A 271 -24.00 15.33 -1.85
CA TYR A 271 -23.68 15.47 -0.44
C TYR A 271 -22.71 16.62 -0.22
N GLU A 272 -23.07 17.49 0.72
CA GLU A 272 -22.19 18.53 1.22
C GLU A 272 -21.45 18.02 2.44
N LEU A 273 -20.13 18.03 2.35
CA LEU A 273 -19.22 17.64 3.43
C LEU A 273 -18.49 18.87 3.96
N VAL A 274 -18.30 18.90 5.28
CA VAL A 274 -17.47 19.90 5.95
C VAL A 274 -16.40 19.18 6.76
N TRP A 275 -15.20 19.76 6.80
CA TRP A 275 -14.10 19.24 7.61
C TRP A 275 -14.33 19.61 9.08
N ASP A 276 -14.45 18.61 9.95
CA ASP A 276 -14.54 18.79 11.39
C ASP A 276 -13.14 18.71 11.99
N SER A 277 -12.59 19.85 12.41
CA SER A 277 -11.26 19.93 13.00
C SER A 277 -11.15 19.30 14.38
N GLN A 278 -12.27 19.09 15.09
CA GLN A 278 -12.26 18.44 16.40
C GLN A 278 -12.18 16.91 16.25
N LYS A 279 -12.83 16.38 15.21
CA LYS A 279 -12.84 14.94 14.89
C LYS A 279 -11.78 14.52 13.87
N ASP A 280 -11.06 15.48 13.30
CA ASP A 280 -10.06 15.29 12.24
C ASP A 280 -10.60 14.46 11.06
N THR A 281 -11.86 14.72 10.67
CA THR A 281 -12.53 13.97 9.60
C THR A 281 -13.59 14.83 8.90
N TRP A 282 -13.99 14.42 7.69
CA TRP A 282 -15.20 14.94 7.06
C TRP A 282 -16.43 14.54 7.86
N VAL A 283 -17.44 15.40 7.85
CA VAL A 283 -18.78 15.12 8.36
C VAL A 283 -19.82 15.58 7.34
N PHE A 284 -20.97 14.91 7.32
CA PHE A 284 -22.10 15.34 6.48
C PHE A 284 -22.68 16.65 7.04
N TYR A 285 -22.74 17.67 6.20
CA TYR A 285 -23.35 18.96 6.50
C TYR A 285 -24.75 19.08 5.90
N GLY A 286 -24.92 18.59 4.68
CA GLY A 286 -26.15 18.65 3.89
C GLY A 286 -26.23 17.56 2.82
N GLY A 287 -27.37 17.49 2.14
CA GLY A 287 -27.62 16.54 1.07
C GLY A 287 -28.92 16.84 0.32
N GLU A 288 -28.80 17.00 -1.00
CA GLU A 288 -29.90 17.30 -1.92
C GLU A 288 -29.95 16.25 -3.04
N SER A 289 -31.15 15.73 -3.32
CA SER A 289 -31.36 14.80 -4.44
C SER A 289 -31.54 15.58 -5.73
N VAL A 290 -30.86 15.14 -6.78
CA VAL A 290 -30.97 15.69 -8.13
C VAL A 290 -32.02 14.85 -8.86
N GLN A 291 -33.15 15.48 -9.20
CA GLN A 291 -34.21 14.86 -10.00
C GLN A 291 -33.85 14.83 -11.48
#